data_AF-A0A1V6HRS7-F1
#
_entry.id   AF-A0A1V6HRS7-F1
#
_cell.length_a   1.000
_cell.length_b   1.000
_cell.length_c   1.000
_cell.angle_alpha   90.00
_cell.angle_beta   90.00
_cell.angle_gamma   90.00
#
_symmetry.space_group_name_H-M   'P 1'
#
loop_
_entity.id
_entity.type
_entity.pdbx_description
1 polymer ?
#
loop_
_entity_poly.entity_id
_entity_poly.type
_entity_poly.pdbx_seq_one_letter_code
_entity_poly.pdbx_strand_id
1 'polypeptide(L)'
;MPKNAVLVNTARKELIDEDGLLKMFAERPDFKYVTDVAPNCKDILNEKYPGRYYATPKKLGAQTKEANNNAGLAAVKQIIAFFNNGDTTFQVNK
;
A
#
# COMPACT_ATOMS: atom_id res chain seq x y z
N MET A 1 1.08 17.91 9.28
CA MET A 1 2.14 17.64 8.28
C MET A 1 2.85 18.94 7.92
N PRO A 2 4.19 18.95 7.77
CA PRO A 2 4.95 20.16 7.44
C PRO A 2 4.60 20.73 6.05
N LYS A 3 5.17 21.90 5.72
CA LYS A 3 5.08 22.48 4.37
C LYS A 3 5.73 21.54 3.34
N ASN A 4 5.12 21.40 2.17
CA ASN A 4 5.50 20.49 1.08
C ASN A 4 5.47 19.00 1.43
N ALA A 5 4.63 18.59 2.39
CA ALA A 5 4.54 17.19 2.79
C ALA A 5 4.04 16.29 1.64
N VAL A 6 4.61 15.10 1.56
CA VAL A 6 4.19 14.04 0.64
C VAL A 6 3.74 12.85 1.47
N LEU A 7 2.48 12.45 1.32
CA LEU A 7 1.99 11.20 1.88
C LEU A 7 2.30 10.07 0.89
N VAL A 8 2.87 8.96 1.39
CA VAL A 8 3.18 7.77 0.60
C VAL A 8 2.43 6.57 1.20
N ASN A 9 1.59 5.90 0.41
CA ASN A 9 0.84 4.74 0.86
C ASN A 9 1.14 3.48 0.03
N THR A 10 1.78 2.49 0.65
CA THR A 10 2.04 1.17 0.06
C THR A 10 1.26 0.05 0.76
N ALA A 11 0.39 0.41 1.71
CA ALA A 11 -0.29 -0.52 2.60
C ALA A 11 -1.68 -0.92 2.08
N ARG A 12 -2.71 -0.14 2.41
CA ARG A 12 -4.13 -0.42 2.12
C ARG A 12 -4.84 0.92 1.88
N LYS A 13 -5.83 0.93 0.98
CA LYS A 13 -6.57 2.17 0.68
C LYS A 13 -7.48 2.57 1.83
N GLU A 14 -7.98 1.57 2.57
CA GLU A 14 -8.95 1.70 3.66
C GLU A 14 -8.37 2.40 4.91
N LEU A 15 -7.05 2.59 4.97
CA LEU A 15 -6.40 3.39 6.03
C LEU A 15 -6.58 4.89 5.83
N ILE A 16 -6.96 5.32 4.63
CA ILE A 16 -7.10 6.72 4.27
C ILE A 16 -8.56 7.13 4.42
N ASP A 17 -8.79 8.16 5.24
CA ASP A 17 -10.01 8.95 5.19
C ASP A 17 -10.02 9.75 3.89
N GLU A 18 -10.80 9.30 2.91
CA GLU A 18 -10.85 9.90 1.58
C GLU A 18 -11.48 11.30 1.59
N ASP A 19 -12.45 11.57 2.48
CA ASP A 19 -13.05 12.89 2.62
C ASP A 19 -12.04 13.88 3.22
N GLY A 20 -11.33 13.44 4.25
CA GLY A 20 -10.22 14.18 4.85
C GLY A 20 -9.08 14.44 3.84
N LEU A 21 -8.79 13.47 2.97
CA LEU A 21 -7.81 13.61 1.90
C LEU A 21 -8.23 14.69 0.90
N LEU A 22 -9.47 14.67 0.43
CA LEU A 22 -9.99 15.68 -0.50
C LEU A 22 -9.95 17.09 0.10
N LYS A 23 -10.29 17.23 1.39
CA LYS A 23 -10.16 18.48 2.14
C LYS A 23 -8.71 18.96 2.21
N MET A 24 -7.77 18.07 2.52
CA MET A 24 -6.33 18.38 2.54
C MET A 24 -5.85 18.90 1.18
N PHE A 25 -6.28 18.28 0.08
CA PHE A 25 -5.90 18.72 -1.26
C PHE A 25 -6.44 20.10 -1.63
N ALA A 26 -7.66 20.42 -1.18
CA ALA A 26 -8.30 21.72 -1.38
C ALA A 26 -7.62 22.84 -0.57
N GLU A 27 -7.30 22.58 0.70
CA GLU A 27 -6.77 23.59 1.63
C GLU A 27 -5.24 23.77 1.53
N ARG A 28 -4.50 22.73 1.13
CA ARG A 28 -3.03 22.73 1.13
C ARG A 28 -2.48 22.53 -0.28
N PRO A 29 -2.27 23.60 -1.09
CA PRO A 29 -1.77 23.48 -2.46
C PRO A 29 -0.37 22.86 -2.57
N ASP A 30 0.39 22.84 -1.47
CA ASP A 30 1.74 22.27 -1.36
C ASP A 30 1.76 20.77 -1.03
N PHE A 31 0.64 20.17 -0.63
CA PHE A 31 0.56 18.76 -0.26
C PHE A 31 0.54 17.85 -1.49
N LYS A 32 1.20 16.68 -1.41
CA LYS A 32 1.16 15.65 -2.46
C LYS A 32 0.84 14.28 -1.88
N TYR A 33 0.27 13.40 -2.71
CA TYR A 33 -0.04 12.02 -2.35
C TYR A 33 0.41 11.06 -3.44
N VAL A 34 1.17 10.04 -3.05
CA VAL A 34 1.59 8.95 -3.93
C VAL A 34 1.15 7.63 -3.30
N THR A 35 0.55 6.74 -4.07
CA THR A 35 0.04 5.47 -3.54
C THR A 35 0.24 4.31 -4.49
N ASP A 36 0.51 3.14 -3.93
CA ASP A 36 0.47 1.86 -4.65
C ASP A 36 -0.93 1.20 -4.58
N VAL A 37 -1.87 1.85 -3.90
CA VAL A 37 -3.25 1.39 -3.71
C VAL A 37 -4.19 2.55 -4.00
N ALA A 38 -4.74 2.59 -5.22
CA ALA A 38 -5.60 3.68 -5.65
C ALA A 38 -6.83 3.83 -4.71
N PRO A 39 -7.13 5.05 -4.20
CA PRO A 39 -8.35 5.34 -3.46
C PRO A 39 -9.56 5.33 -4.43
N ASN A 40 -10.77 5.30 -3.86
CA ASN A 40 -11.98 5.36 -4.68
C ASN A 40 -12.15 6.77 -5.31
N CYS A 41 -11.72 7.84 -4.62
CA CYS A 41 -11.75 9.22 -5.11
C CYS A 41 -10.65 9.58 -6.13
N LYS A 42 -9.93 8.58 -6.67
CA LYS A 42 -8.80 8.79 -7.60
C LYS A 42 -9.13 9.69 -8.80
N ASP A 43 -10.35 9.62 -9.31
CA ASP A 43 -10.75 10.37 -10.51
C ASP A 43 -10.84 11.87 -10.19
N ILE A 44 -11.39 12.21 -9.02
CA ILE A 44 -11.42 13.59 -8.49
C ILE A 44 -9.99 14.11 -8.29
N LEU A 45 -9.10 13.29 -7.74
CA LEU A 45 -7.71 13.69 -7.50
C LEU A 45 -6.95 13.95 -8.82
N ASN A 46 -7.14 13.10 -9.83
CA ASN A 46 -6.52 13.25 -11.13
C ASN A 46 -7.03 14.48 -11.89
N GLU A 47 -8.35 14.72 -11.86
CA GLU A 47 -8.98 15.83 -12.59
C GLU A 47 -8.66 17.18 -11.94
N LYS A 48 -8.82 17.30 -10.61
CA LYS A 48 -8.73 18.59 -9.91
C LYS A 48 -7.32 18.96 -9.47
N TYR A 49 -6.43 17.98 -9.27
CA TYR A 49 -5.11 18.21 -8.68
C TYR A 49 -3.96 17.58 -9.50
N PRO A 50 -3.86 17.90 -10.80
CA PRO A 50 -2.83 17.35 -11.66
C PRO A 50 -1.42 17.65 -11.12
N GLY A 51 -0.53 16.66 -11.16
CA GLY A 51 0.86 16.78 -10.69
C GLY A 51 1.04 16.71 -9.17
N ARG A 52 -0.04 16.58 -8.39
CA ARG A 52 -0.01 16.44 -6.92
C ARG A 52 -0.43 15.06 -6.42
N TYR A 53 -0.98 14.23 -7.29
CA TYR A 53 -1.40 12.88 -6.99
C TYR A 53 -0.86 11.89 -8.04
N TYR A 54 -0.45 10.71 -7.58
CA TYR A 54 -0.16 9.57 -8.45
C TYR A 54 -0.55 8.25 -7.78
N ALA A 55 -1.15 7.36 -8.56
CA ALA A 55 -1.33 5.97 -8.17
C ALA A 55 -0.79 5.02 -9.25
N THR A 56 -0.20 3.90 -8.82
CA THR A 56 0.12 2.80 -9.72
C THR A 56 -1.16 2.20 -10.33
N PRO A 57 -1.10 1.61 -11.53
CA PRO A 57 -2.29 1.07 -12.20
C PRO A 57 -2.92 -0.13 -11.48
N LYS A 58 -2.13 -0.81 -10.65
CA LYS A 58 -2.53 -1.89 -9.74
C LYS A 58 -1.53 -1.92 -8.59
N LYS A 59 -1.80 -2.69 -7.52
CA LYS A 59 -0.86 -2.84 -6.41
C LYS A 59 0.41 -3.61 -6.82
N LEU A 60 1.53 -2.91 -6.99
CA LEU A 60 2.79 -3.42 -7.52
C LEU A 60 3.87 -3.68 -6.45
N GLY A 61 3.68 -3.28 -5.20
CA GLY A 61 4.75 -3.26 -4.18
C GLY A 61 5.44 -4.60 -3.92
N ALA A 62 4.74 -5.72 -4.12
CA ALA A 62 5.29 -7.07 -4.00
C ALA A 62 5.54 -7.76 -5.37
N GLN A 63 5.31 -7.09 -6.49
CA GLN A 63 5.43 -7.67 -7.83
C GLN A 63 6.89 -7.59 -8.33
N THR A 64 7.82 -8.19 -7.58
CA THR A 64 9.22 -8.37 -7.97
C THR A 64 9.59 -9.84 -7.98
N LYS A 65 10.58 -10.22 -8.78
CA LYS A 65 11.04 -11.62 -8.87
C LYS A 65 11.60 -12.10 -7.53
N GLU A 66 12.31 -11.22 -6.84
CA GLU A 66 12.90 -11.43 -5.53
C GLU A 66 11.83 -11.66 -4.46
N ALA A 67 10.79 -10.81 -4.41
CA ALA A 67 9.70 -10.96 -3.45
C ALA A 67 8.92 -12.25 -3.68
N ASN A 68 8.63 -12.59 -4.94
CA ASN A 68 7.96 -13.83 -5.31
C ASN A 68 8.76 -15.06 -4.86
N ASN A 69 10.08 -15.09 -5.14
CA ASN A 69 10.95 -16.19 -4.75
C ASN A 69 11.06 -16.32 -3.23
N ASN A 70 11.21 -15.21 -2.52
CA ASN A 70 11.35 -15.21 -1.06
C ASN A 70 10.08 -15.69 -0.37
N ALA A 71 8.91 -15.17 -0.77
CA ALA A 71 7.63 -15.56 -0.18
C ALA A 71 7.29 -17.03 -0.49
N GLY A 72 7.47 -17.46 -1.75
CA GLY A 72 7.25 -18.83 -2.15
C GLY A 72 8.14 -19.82 -1.41
N LEU A 73 9.45 -19.55 -1.35
CA LEU A 73 10.40 -20.42 -0.64
C LEU A 73 10.12 -20.45 0.87
N ALA A 74 9.78 -19.32 1.47
CA ALA A 74 9.42 -19.26 2.90
C ALA A 74 8.17 -20.11 3.20
N ALA A 75 7.12 -20.02 2.37
CA ALA A 75 5.91 -20.81 2.54
C ALA A 75 6.20 -22.32 2.47
N VAL A 76 7.00 -22.76 1.49
CA VAL A 76 7.40 -24.18 1.38
C VAL A 76 8.18 -24.64 2.61
N LYS A 77 9.14 -23.83 3.09
CA LYS A 77 9.91 -24.15 4.31
C LYS A 77 9.02 -24.26 5.54
N GLN A 78 8.03 -23.38 5.69
CA GLN A 78 7.07 -23.44 6.80
C GLN A 78 6.21 -24.70 6.76
N ILE A 79 5.72 -25.10 5.57
CA ILE A 79 4.96 -26.35 5.40
C ILE A 79 5.80 -27.57 5.81
N ILE A 80 7.05 -27.65 5.33
CA ILE A 80 7.97 -28.74 5.69
C ILE A 80 8.23 -28.77 7.20
N ALA A 81 8.50 -27.60 7.81
CA ALA A 81 8.75 -27.50 9.25
C ALA A 81 7.55 -27.91 10.09
N PHE A 82 6.33 -27.56 9.65
CA PHE A 82 5.10 -28.00 10.30
C PHE A 82 4.96 -29.52 10.30
N PHE A 83 5.14 -30.19 9.16
CA PHE A 83 5.00 -31.65 9.08
C PHE A 83 6.11 -32.42 9.80
N ASN A 84 7.35 -31.92 9.76
CA ASN A 84 8.48 -32.60 10.39
C ASN A 84 8.53 -32.39 11.91
N ASN A 85 8.24 -31.16 12.36
CA ASN A 85 8.54 -30.72 13.73
C ASN A 85 7.32 -30.15 14.47
N GLY A 86 6.15 -30.07 13.83
CA GLY A 86 4.98 -29.38 14.39
C GLY A 86 5.16 -27.86 14.51
N ASP A 87 6.05 -27.26 13.71
CA ASP A 87 6.38 -25.84 13.79
C ASP A 87 5.19 -24.95 13.39
N THR A 88 4.71 -24.14 14.34
CA THR A 88 3.61 -23.16 14.18
C THR A 88 4.06 -21.71 14.36
N THR A 89 5.36 -21.41 14.19
CA THR A 89 5.96 -20.09 14.45
C THR A 89 5.19 -18.91 13.83
N PHE A 90 4.66 -19.06 12.62
CA PHE A 90 3.93 -18.02 11.89
C PHE A 90 2.41 -18.26 11.80
N GLN A 91 1.84 -19.06 12.71
CA GLN A 91 0.41 -19.32 12.75
C GLN A 91 -0.37 -18.04 13.12
N VAL A 92 -1.39 -17.71 12.32
CA VAL A 92 -2.19 -16.49 12.47
C VAL A 92 -3.60 -16.75 13.04
N ASN A 93 -3.92 -18.00 13.39
CA ASN A 93 -5.18 -18.42 14.01
C ASN A 93 -4.94 -19.31 15.24
N LYS A 94 -6.03 -19.67 15.93
CA LYS A 94 -6.08 -20.71 16.96
C LYS A 94 -7.31 -21.58 16.75
#